data_AF-A0A2N2RHP5-F1
#
_entry.id   AF-A0A2N2RHP5-F1
#
_cell.length_a   1.000
_cell.length_b   1.000
_cell.length_c   1.000
_cell.angle_alpha   90.00
_cell.angle_beta   90.00
_cell.angle_gamma   90.00
#
_symmetry.space_group_name_H-M   'P 1'
#
loop_
_entity.id
_entity.type
_entity.pdbx_description
1 polymer ?
#
loop_
_entity_poly.entity_id
_entity_poly.type
_entity_poly.pdbx_seq_one_letter_code
_entity_poly.pdbx_strand_id
1 'polypeptide(L)'
;MTNSRGLVADFLQKKGWMLATAESCTGGLIAAACTDLAGSSHWFERGFVTYSNAAKTELLGVDAALIAQHGAVSEPVARAMAAGAIAHSHAQVAVAVTGVAGPTGGSAEKPVGTVWFGFVLPGKVLSETRRFDGDRATVRAATVDHALARLAEWLPH
;
A
#
# COMPACT_ATOMS: atom_id res chain seq x y z
N MET A 1 -17.99 8.16 8.06
CA MET A 1 -16.80 7.44 7.57
C MET A 1 -16.83 6.05 8.19
N THR A 2 -16.89 5.01 7.39
CA THR A 2 -16.82 3.62 7.86
C THR A 2 -15.45 3.40 8.53
N ASN A 3 -15.40 2.72 9.68
CA ASN A 3 -14.15 2.40 10.37
C ASN A 3 -13.39 1.29 9.62
N SER A 4 -12.87 1.58 8.43
CA SER A 4 -12.26 0.58 7.55
C SER A 4 -11.10 -0.17 8.20
N ARG A 5 -10.27 0.51 9.00
CA ARG A 5 -9.20 -0.13 9.78
C ARG A 5 -9.74 -1.16 10.77
N GLY A 6 -10.85 -0.85 11.45
CA GLY A 6 -11.51 -1.78 12.37
C GLY A 6 -12.05 -3.02 11.65
N LEU A 7 -12.67 -2.83 10.48
CA LEU A 7 -13.15 -3.94 9.66
C LEU A 7 -12.02 -4.87 9.19
N VAL A 8 -10.89 -4.30 8.76
CA VAL A 8 -9.70 -5.06 8.40
C VAL A 8 -9.17 -5.82 9.62
N ALA A 9 -9.03 -5.15 10.77
CA ALA A 9 -8.56 -5.76 12.00
C ALA A 9 -9.45 -6.95 12.44
N ASP A 10 -10.76 -6.76 12.45
CA ASP A 10 -11.72 -7.79 12.87
C ASP A 10 -11.64 -9.02 11.97
N PHE A 11 -11.59 -8.80 10.65
CA PHE A 11 -11.50 -9.91 9.70
C PHE A 11 -10.19 -10.69 9.86
N LEU A 12 -9.05 -9.99 9.90
CA LEU A 12 -7.74 -10.63 9.99
C LEU A 12 -7.60 -11.42 11.28
N GLN A 13 -8.04 -10.88 12.41
CA GLN A 13 -8.05 -11.60 13.69
C GLN A 13 -8.91 -12.86 13.63
N LYS A 14 -10.13 -12.79 13.05
CA LYS A 14 -11.00 -13.97 12.88
C LYS A 14 -10.37 -15.07 12.02
N LYS A 15 -9.53 -14.70 11.05
CA LYS A 15 -8.81 -15.64 10.19
C LYS A 15 -7.47 -16.10 10.76
N GLY A 16 -6.99 -15.48 11.85
CA GLY A 16 -5.61 -15.67 12.32
C GLY A 16 -4.57 -15.21 11.29
N TRP A 17 -4.92 -14.20 10.49
CA TRP A 17 -4.05 -13.63 9.46
C TRP A 17 -3.42 -12.32 9.90
N MET A 18 -2.30 -11.98 9.28
CA MET A 18 -1.62 -10.71 9.49
C MET A 18 -1.47 -9.90 8.20
N LEU A 19 -1.37 -8.58 8.37
CA LEU A 19 -1.17 -7.57 7.34
C LEU A 19 0.29 -7.09 7.30
N ALA A 20 0.85 -6.98 6.10
CA ALA A 20 2.04 -6.19 5.83
C ALA A 20 1.72 -4.97 4.93
N THR A 21 2.44 -3.86 5.11
CA THR A 21 2.32 -2.69 4.23
C THR A 21 3.63 -2.42 3.47
N ALA A 22 3.55 -1.93 2.23
CA ALA A 22 4.70 -1.44 1.47
C ALA A 22 4.43 -0.02 0.95
N GLU A 23 5.09 0.97 1.54
CA GLU A 23 4.75 2.37 1.39
C GLU A 23 5.88 3.17 0.73
N SER A 24 5.53 3.96 -0.29
CA SER A 24 6.42 4.97 -0.85
C SER A 24 5.91 6.37 -0.47
N CYS A 25 4.95 6.93 -1.21
CA CYS A 25 4.50 8.31 -1.03
C CYS A 25 3.81 8.61 0.31
N THR A 26 3.23 7.60 0.96
CA THR A 26 2.64 7.71 2.30
C THR A 26 3.67 7.67 3.41
N GLY A 27 4.88 7.13 3.18
CA GLY A 27 5.98 7.21 4.14
C GLY A 27 5.68 6.59 5.52
N GLY A 28 4.95 5.48 5.58
CA GLY A 28 4.62 4.79 6.83
C GLY A 28 3.29 5.20 7.46
N LEU A 29 2.50 6.06 6.81
CA LEU A 29 1.22 6.50 7.34
C LEU A 29 0.14 5.40 7.35
N ILE A 30 0.19 4.43 6.44
CA ILE A 30 -0.72 3.28 6.49
C ILE A 30 -0.37 2.41 7.68
N ALA A 31 0.91 2.09 7.87
CA ALA A 31 1.39 1.38 9.06
C ALA A 31 0.99 2.12 10.35
N ALA A 32 1.21 3.44 10.41
CA ALA A 32 0.81 4.26 11.55
C ALA A 32 -0.69 4.15 11.84
N ALA A 33 -1.55 4.26 10.81
CA ALA A 33 -3.00 4.13 10.95
C ALA A 33 -3.44 2.73 11.42
N CYS A 34 -2.73 1.67 11.03
CA CYS A 34 -2.96 0.32 11.54
C CYS A 34 -2.55 0.21 13.02
N THR A 35 -1.38 0.73 13.38
CA THR A 35 -0.83 0.62 14.74
C THR A 35 -1.49 1.54 15.77
N ASP A 36 -2.17 2.60 15.31
CA ASP A 36 -3.00 3.49 16.15
C ASP A 36 -4.22 2.76 16.72
N LEU A 37 -4.67 1.67 16.10
CA LEU A 37 -5.73 0.82 16.64
C LEU A 37 -5.17 -0.11 17.73
N ALA A 38 -5.75 -0.03 18.93
CA ALA A 38 -5.41 -0.93 20.04
C ALA A 38 -5.58 -2.41 19.62
N GLY A 39 -4.62 -3.25 20.03
CA GLY A 39 -4.58 -4.66 19.63
C GLY A 39 -3.98 -4.92 18.24
N SER A 40 -3.36 -3.92 17.61
CA SER A 40 -2.67 -4.05 16.32
C SER A 40 -1.64 -5.18 16.26
N SER A 41 -1.01 -5.55 17.39
CA SER A 41 -0.10 -6.69 17.48
C SER A 41 -0.72 -8.05 17.11
N HIS A 42 -2.05 -8.16 17.04
CA HIS A 42 -2.74 -9.40 16.66
C HIS A 42 -2.98 -9.55 15.16
N TRP A 43 -2.79 -8.49 14.37
CA TRP A 43 -3.17 -8.49 12.94
C TRP A 43 -2.29 -7.64 12.03
N PHE A 44 -1.41 -6.81 12.57
CA PHE A 44 -0.41 -6.06 11.83
C PHE A 44 0.98 -6.62 12.14
N GLU A 45 1.70 -7.04 11.10
CA GLU A 45 3.00 -7.70 11.27
C GLU A 45 4.15 -6.72 11.05
N ARG A 46 4.24 -6.08 9.87
CA ARG A 46 5.27 -5.07 9.58
C ARG A 46 4.87 -4.09 8.48
N GLY A 47 5.58 -2.97 8.45
CA GLY A 47 5.54 -2.02 7.34
C GLY A 47 6.92 -1.85 6.70
N PHE A 48 6.96 -1.82 5.38
CA PHE A 48 8.13 -1.47 4.59
C PHE A 48 7.97 -0.05 4.07
N VAL A 49 8.93 0.84 4.35
CA VAL A 49 8.97 2.16 3.71
C VAL A 49 10.06 2.14 2.63
N THR A 50 9.66 2.03 1.37
CA THR A 50 10.56 1.84 0.21
C THR A 50 10.51 3.03 -0.74
N TYR A 51 10.94 4.19 -0.24
CA TYR A 51 10.79 5.46 -0.97
C TYR A 51 11.61 5.52 -2.26
N SER A 52 12.86 5.03 -2.24
CA SER A 52 13.74 4.99 -3.42
C SER A 52 13.47 3.76 -4.29
N ASN A 53 13.91 3.81 -5.55
CA ASN A 53 13.87 2.64 -6.43
C ASN A 53 14.76 1.51 -5.90
N ALA A 54 15.94 1.83 -5.37
CA ALA A 54 16.83 0.87 -4.73
C ALA A 54 16.15 0.15 -3.56
N ALA A 55 15.45 0.88 -2.68
CA ALA A 55 14.74 0.27 -1.56
C ALA A 55 13.61 -0.67 -2.01
N LYS A 56 12.92 -0.36 -3.11
CA LYS A 56 11.91 -1.27 -3.69
C LYS A 56 12.56 -2.58 -4.14
N THR A 57 13.75 -2.52 -4.72
CA THR A 57 14.48 -3.71 -5.15
C THR A 57 15.08 -4.48 -3.96
N GLU A 58 15.78 -3.80 -3.05
CA GLU A 58 16.51 -4.42 -1.94
C GLU A 58 15.58 -5.05 -0.90
N LEU A 59 14.48 -4.39 -0.55
CA LEU A 59 13.62 -4.80 0.57
C LEU A 59 12.39 -5.61 0.12
N LEU A 60 11.93 -5.43 -1.12
CA LEU A 60 10.73 -6.07 -1.65
C LEU A 60 11.00 -6.93 -2.88
N GLY A 61 12.25 -7.03 -3.35
CA GLY A 61 12.58 -7.84 -4.52
C GLY A 61 11.97 -7.33 -5.84
N VAL A 62 11.56 -6.06 -5.91
CA VAL A 62 11.03 -5.49 -7.16
C VAL A 62 12.16 -5.42 -8.20
N ASP A 63 11.97 -6.08 -9.33
CA ASP A 63 12.93 -6.06 -10.43
C ASP A 63 13.21 -4.62 -10.89
N ALA A 64 14.49 -4.24 -10.87
CA ALA A 64 14.94 -2.93 -11.32
C ALA A 64 14.58 -2.68 -12.80
N ALA A 65 14.54 -3.72 -13.64
CA ALA A 65 14.13 -3.61 -15.04
C ALA A 65 12.64 -3.21 -15.16
N LEU A 66 11.78 -3.74 -14.28
CA LEU A 66 10.36 -3.38 -14.22
C LEU A 66 10.17 -1.89 -13.88
N ILE A 67 10.97 -1.38 -12.93
CA ILE A 67 10.97 0.03 -12.56
C ILE A 67 11.49 0.90 -13.70
N ALA A 68 12.57 0.49 -14.38
CA ALA A 68 13.13 1.22 -15.51
C ALA A 68 12.13 1.32 -16.69
N GLN A 69 11.41 0.24 -16.97
CA GLN A 69 10.47 0.17 -18.08
C GLN A 69 9.17 0.96 -17.83
N HIS A 70 8.58 0.84 -16.63
CA HIS A 70 7.24 1.39 -16.35
C HIS A 70 7.24 2.64 -15.46
N GLY A 71 8.38 2.93 -14.83
CA GLY A 71 8.51 3.92 -13.77
C GLY A 71 7.97 3.42 -12.42
N ALA A 72 8.48 3.99 -11.33
CA ALA A 72 8.13 3.60 -9.96
C ALA A 72 6.64 3.79 -9.62
N VAL A 73 5.97 4.75 -10.26
CA VAL A 73 4.52 4.99 -10.12
C VAL A 73 3.83 4.34 -11.32
N SER A 74 3.50 3.06 -11.16
CA SER A 74 2.87 2.24 -12.20
C SER A 74 2.19 1.01 -11.58
N GLU A 75 1.24 0.42 -12.32
CA GLU A 75 0.59 -0.83 -11.93
C GLU A 75 1.57 -1.98 -11.66
N PRO A 76 2.49 -2.35 -12.57
CA PRO A 76 3.37 -3.49 -12.36
C PRO A 76 4.25 -3.32 -11.12
N VAL A 77 4.75 -2.11 -10.85
CA VAL A 77 5.55 -1.85 -9.66
C VAL A 77 4.71 -1.94 -8.39
N ALA A 78 3.48 -1.43 -8.37
CA ALA A 78 2.61 -1.55 -7.20
C ALA A 78 2.26 -3.01 -6.88
N ARG A 79 1.97 -3.83 -7.90
CA ARG A 79 1.74 -5.28 -7.74
C ARG A 79 2.98 -5.99 -7.23
N ALA A 80 4.15 -5.69 -7.80
CA ALA A 80 5.43 -6.26 -7.37
C ALA A 80 5.77 -5.89 -5.92
N MET A 81 5.54 -4.63 -5.52
CA MET A 81 5.72 -4.19 -4.13
C MET A 81 4.82 -4.97 -3.16
N ALA A 82 3.55 -5.20 -3.52
CA ALA A 82 2.61 -5.94 -2.67
C ALA A 82 2.99 -7.43 -2.56
N ALA A 83 3.38 -8.05 -3.68
CA ALA A 83 3.88 -9.44 -3.70
C ALA A 83 5.18 -9.58 -2.89
N GLY A 84 6.11 -8.63 -3.05
CA GLY A 84 7.34 -8.55 -2.28
C GLY A 84 7.08 -8.43 -0.78
N ALA A 85 6.10 -7.62 -0.38
CA ALA A 85 5.75 -7.47 1.03
C ALA A 85 5.31 -8.81 1.65
N ILE A 86 4.56 -9.63 0.93
CA ILE A 86 4.22 -11.01 1.36
C ILE A 86 5.46 -11.89 1.38
N ALA A 87 6.27 -11.89 0.32
CA ALA A 87 7.45 -12.75 0.21
C ALA A 87 8.51 -12.47 1.30
N HIS A 88 8.56 -11.24 1.82
CA HIS A 88 9.53 -10.80 2.83
C HIS A 88 8.92 -10.58 4.22
N SER A 89 7.73 -11.13 4.49
CA SER A 89 7.07 -11.07 5.80
C SER A 89 6.42 -12.40 6.19
N HIS A 90 5.80 -12.44 7.38
CA HIS A 90 4.95 -13.56 7.81
C HIS A 90 3.46 -13.27 7.60
N ALA A 91 3.13 -12.22 6.84
CA ALA A 91 1.76 -11.80 6.58
C ALA A 91 1.09 -12.62 5.47
N GLN A 92 -0.24 -12.70 5.51
CA GLN A 92 -1.06 -13.35 4.47
C GLN A 92 -1.72 -12.32 3.56
N VAL A 93 -1.81 -11.08 4.04
CA VAL A 93 -2.43 -9.96 3.33
C VAL A 93 -1.43 -8.82 3.23
N ALA A 94 -1.40 -8.13 2.10
CA ALA A 94 -0.55 -6.96 1.93
C ALA A 94 -1.26 -5.85 1.17
N VAL A 95 -0.87 -4.61 1.48
CA VAL A 95 -1.19 -3.43 0.67
C VAL A 95 0.10 -2.65 0.36
N ALA A 96 0.27 -2.26 -0.90
CA ALA A 96 1.39 -1.45 -1.36
C ALA A 96 0.90 -0.18 -2.04
N VAL A 97 1.61 0.93 -1.85
CA VAL A 97 1.31 2.21 -2.48
C VAL A 97 2.55 2.89 -3.04
N THR A 98 2.43 3.37 -4.28
CA THR A 98 3.45 4.17 -4.97
C THR A 98 2.79 5.28 -5.77
N GLY A 99 3.22 6.52 -5.58
CA GLY A 99 2.50 7.67 -6.11
C GLY A 99 3.27 8.98 -6.09
N VAL A 100 2.70 9.99 -6.75
CA VAL A 100 3.22 11.36 -6.81
C VAL A 100 2.38 12.23 -5.88
N ALA A 101 2.78 12.34 -4.61
CA ALA A 101 2.06 13.17 -3.65
C ALA A 101 2.23 14.68 -3.89
N GLY A 102 3.18 15.11 -4.73
CA GLY A 102 3.44 16.52 -4.98
C GLY A 102 4.33 17.21 -3.93
N PRO A 103 4.51 18.54 -4.06
CA PRO A 103 3.87 19.42 -5.05
C PRO A 103 4.46 19.31 -6.46
N THR A 104 5.61 18.65 -6.62
CA THR A 104 6.30 18.45 -7.90
C THR A 104 6.37 16.97 -8.28
N GLY A 105 6.97 16.66 -9.43
CA GLY A 105 7.22 15.29 -9.89
C GLY A 105 6.08 14.66 -10.69
N GLY A 106 5.01 15.41 -10.96
CA GLY A 106 3.96 14.99 -11.88
C GLY A 106 4.35 15.19 -13.34
N SER A 107 3.72 14.43 -14.23
CA SER A 107 3.75 14.61 -15.69
C SER A 107 2.32 14.71 -16.25
N ALA A 108 2.18 14.98 -17.54
CA ALA A 108 0.87 14.95 -18.20
C ALA A 108 0.18 13.57 -18.07
N GLU A 109 0.96 12.49 -18.14
CA GLU A 109 0.46 11.11 -18.00
C GLU A 109 0.24 10.70 -16.55
N LYS A 110 1.03 11.25 -15.61
CA LYS A 110 1.02 10.91 -14.18
C LYS A 110 0.99 12.20 -13.36
N PRO A 111 -0.13 12.92 -13.33
CA PRO A 111 -0.21 14.20 -12.63
C PRO A 111 0.02 14.02 -11.13
N VAL A 112 0.36 15.12 -10.44
CA VAL A 112 0.34 15.17 -8.97
C VAL A 112 -1.01 14.66 -8.46
N GLY A 113 -0.97 13.85 -7.41
CA GLY A 113 -2.13 13.14 -6.88
C GLY A 113 -2.28 11.71 -7.38
N THR A 114 -1.55 11.31 -8.43
CA THR A 114 -1.62 9.94 -8.97
C THR A 114 -0.97 8.95 -8.02
N VAL A 115 -1.73 7.93 -7.60
CA VAL A 115 -1.27 6.84 -6.74
C VAL A 115 -1.72 5.50 -7.32
N TRP A 116 -0.79 4.57 -7.39
CA TRP A 116 -1.04 3.17 -7.67
C TRP A 116 -1.04 2.37 -6.37
N PHE A 117 -2.02 1.48 -6.28
CA PHE A 117 -2.21 0.57 -5.18
C PHE A 117 -2.04 -0.86 -5.68
N GLY A 118 -1.34 -1.68 -4.91
CA GLY A 118 -1.24 -3.12 -5.10
C GLY A 118 -1.70 -3.83 -3.83
N PHE A 119 -2.40 -4.94 -3.98
CA PHE A 119 -2.96 -5.68 -2.86
C PHE A 119 -2.75 -7.17 -3.07
N VAL A 120 -2.40 -7.86 -1.99
CA VAL A 120 -2.36 -9.32 -1.97
C VAL A 120 -3.33 -9.81 -0.91
N LEU A 121 -4.18 -10.75 -1.33
CA LEU A 121 -4.98 -11.59 -0.47
C LEU A 121 -4.65 -13.05 -0.83
N PRO A 122 -4.89 -14.03 0.05
CA PRO A 122 -4.67 -15.43 -0.31
C PRO A 122 -5.40 -15.80 -1.62
N GLY A 123 -4.61 -16.22 -2.62
CA GLY A 123 -5.09 -16.58 -3.96
C GLY A 123 -5.39 -15.43 -4.92
N LYS A 124 -5.16 -14.16 -4.54
CA LYS A 124 -5.47 -12.99 -5.39
C LYS A 124 -4.42 -11.88 -5.28
N VAL A 125 -4.05 -11.33 -6.43
CA VAL A 125 -3.27 -10.08 -6.52
C VAL A 125 -4.09 -9.06 -7.30
N LEU A 126 -4.39 -7.94 -6.66
CA LEU A 126 -5.24 -6.88 -7.19
C LEU A 126 -4.44 -5.57 -7.27
N SER A 127 -4.86 -4.69 -8.17
CA SER A 127 -4.26 -3.37 -8.35
C SER A 127 -5.29 -2.37 -8.81
N GLU A 128 -5.07 -1.10 -8.47
CA GLU A 128 -5.83 0.00 -9.03
C GLU A 128 -5.07 1.31 -8.96
N THR A 129 -5.51 2.29 -9.72
CA THR A 129 -5.01 3.67 -9.66
C THR A 129 -6.10 4.62 -9.18
N ARG A 130 -5.69 5.67 -8.48
CA ARG A 130 -6.51 6.84 -8.16
C ARG A 130 -5.70 8.09 -8.37
N ARG A 131 -6.42 9.18 -8.63
CA ARG A 131 -5.89 10.53 -8.55
C ARG A 131 -6.64 11.26 -7.44
N PHE A 132 -5.90 11.80 -6.49
CA PHE A 132 -6.46 12.62 -5.42
C PHE A 132 -6.11 14.08 -5.67
N ASP A 133 -7.06 14.97 -5.42
CA ASP A 133 -6.83 16.40 -5.46
C ASP A 133 -6.32 16.91 -4.11
N GLY A 134 -5.74 18.10 -4.11
CA GLY A 134 -5.22 18.77 -2.93
C GLY A 134 -3.69 18.76 -2.84
N ASP A 135 -3.20 19.18 -1.69
CA ASP A 135 -1.77 19.27 -1.43
C ASP A 135 -1.17 17.91 -1.05
N ARG A 136 0.14 17.89 -0.79
CA ARG A 136 0.87 16.68 -0.38
C ARG A 136 0.27 16.00 0.85
N ALA A 137 -0.20 16.76 1.83
CA ALA A 137 -0.77 16.19 3.05
C ALA A 137 -2.15 15.58 2.75
N THR A 138 -3.00 16.29 1.99
CA THR A 138 -4.31 15.81 1.55
C THR A 138 -4.20 14.52 0.74
N VAL A 139 -3.31 14.48 -0.26
CA VAL A 139 -3.09 13.31 -1.11
C VAL A 139 -2.65 12.10 -0.28
N ARG A 140 -1.72 12.30 0.67
CA ARG A 140 -1.24 11.23 1.54
C ARG A 140 -2.34 10.71 2.46
N ALA A 141 -3.13 11.59 3.07
CA ALA A 141 -4.26 11.20 3.92
C ALA A 141 -5.31 10.40 3.12
N ALA A 142 -5.73 10.92 1.96
CA ALA A 142 -6.68 10.24 1.09
C ALA A 142 -6.17 8.87 0.60
N THR A 143 -4.85 8.75 0.39
CA THR A 143 -4.22 7.46 0.04
C THR A 143 -4.37 6.43 1.16
N VAL A 144 -4.15 6.83 2.43
CA VAL A 144 -4.29 5.94 3.58
C VAL A 144 -5.74 5.46 3.73
N ASP A 145 -6.68 6.40 3.68
CA ASP A 145 -8.11 6.09 3.82
C ASP A 145 -8.58 5.14 2.70
N HIS A 146 -8.19 5.44 1.45
CA HIS A 146 -8.54 4.62 0.29
C HIS A 146 -7.94 3.21 0.38
N ALA A 147 -6.65 3.10 0.76
CA ALA A 147 -5.98 1.80 0.90
C ALA A 147 -6.73 0.89 1.89
N LEU A 148 -7.10 1.40 3.06
CA LEU A 148 -7.77 0.62 4.10
C LEU A 148 -9.23 0.33 3.75
N ALA A 149 -9.94 1.28 3.13
CA ALA A 149 -11.31 1.07 2.65
C ALA A 149 -11.38 -0.06 1.61
N ARG A 150 -10.49 -0.04 0.62
CA ARG A 150 -10.47 -1.05 -0.45
C ARG A 150 -10.05 -2.41 0.04
N LEU A 151 -9.11 -2.46 0.99
CA LEU A 151 -8.76 -3.71 1.63
C LEU A 151 -9.97 -4.29 2.39
N ALA A 152 -10.70 -3.46 3.15
CA ALA A 152 -11.91 -3.89 3.85
C ALA A 152 -13.00 -4.43 2.89
N GLU A 153 -13.16 -3.83 1.72
CA GLU A 153 -14.14 -4.27 0.71
C GLU A 153 -13.79 -5.61 0.04
N TRP A 154 -12.50 -5.96 -0.07
CA TRP A 154 -12.07 -7.19 -0.70
C TRP A 154 -11.87 -8.36 0.26
N LEU A 155 -11.74 -8.09 1.56
CA LEU A 155 -11.78 -9.13 2.58
C LEU A 155 -13.24 -9.64 2.66
N PRO A 156 -13.50 -10.92 2.36
CA PRO A 156 -14.86 -11.46 2.40
C PRO A 156 -15.44 -11.36 3.82
N HIS A 157 -16.76 -11.23 3.96
CA HIS A 157 -17.39 -11.23 5.29
C HIS A 157 -17.37 -12.61 5.95
#